data_AF-A0A919I3H6-F1
#
_entry.id   AF-A0A919I3H6-F1
#
_cell.length_a   1.000
_cell.length_b   1.000
_cell.length_c   1.000
_cell.angle_alpha   90.00
_cell.angle_beta   90.00
_cell.angle_gamma   90.00
#
_symmetry.space_group_name_H-M   'P 1'
#
loop_
_entity.id
_entity.type
_entity.pdbx_description
1 polymer ?
#
loop_
_entity_poly.entity_id
_entity_poly.type
_entity_poly.pdbx_seq_one_letter_code
_entity_poly.pdbx_strand_id
1 'polypeptide(L)'
;MSMALLNLFGKKKKEFKAFCTITREPLESGYGYLLTTAQVVASKKYWDFVMTEPETLSYSISHFNNQPSGTQMRNMIFEKYASIAKPWMVSDSVISYFEVDKTEARDNAKKWWETEGAFVPESSGPASQKLDNVAFNSFKDYAVLEAGRGKAVARK
;
A
#
# COMPACT_ATOMS: atom_id res chain seq x y z
N MET A 1 43.15 -40.70 -21.84
CA MET A 1 42.86 -39.38 -21.24
C MET A 1 41.86 -38.65 -22.13
N SER A 2 40.61 -38.55 -21.69
CA SER A 2 39.67 -37.55 -22.21
C SER A 2 38.60 -37.34 -21.14
N MET A 3 38.80 -36.35 -20.27
CA MET A 3 37.74 -35.86 -19.39
C MET A 3 36.97 -34.80 -20.17
N ALA A 4 35.84 -35.20 -20.74
CA ALA A 4 34.86 -34.25 -21.22
C ALA A 4 34.16 -33.63 -20.00
N LEU A 5 34.55 -32.39 -19.66
CA LEU A 5 33.76 -31.45 -18.88
C LEU A 5 32.43 -31.22 -19.60
N LEU A 6 31.38 -31.95 -19.20
CA LEU A 6 30.01 -31.62 -19.60
C LEU A 6 29.50 -30.49 -18.71
N ASN A 7 29.57 -29.31 -19.31
CA ASN A 7 29.10 -28.04 -18.82
C ASN A 7 27.67 -28.06 -18.26
N LEU A 8 27.54 -27.39 -17.12
CA LEU A 8 26.52 -26.37 -16.83
C LEU A 8 25.06 -26.70 -17.19
N PHE A 9 24.38 -27.47 -16.35
CA PHE A 9 22.97 -27.19 -16.05
C PHE A 9 22.89 -26.10 -14.96
N GLY A 10 23.39 -24.91 -15.29
CA GLY A 10 23.15 -23.73 -14.48
C GLY A 10 21.67 -23.39 -14.55
N LYS A 11 20.87 -23.82 -13.56
CA LYS A 11 19.50 -23.34 -13.39
C LYS A 11 19.59 -21.80 -13.33
N LYS A 12 19.14 -21.10 -14.38
CA LYS A 12 19.01 -19.63 -14.35
C LYS A 12 18.26 -19.28 -13.07
N LYS A 13 18.89 -18.51 -12.17
CA LYS A 13 18.24 -18.01 -10.95
C LYS A 13 16.96 -17.33 -11.41
N LYS A 14 15.80 -17.76 -10.88
CA LYS A 14 14.52 -17.17 -11.23
C LYS A 14 14.59 -15.70 -10.89
N GLU A 15 14.34 -14.86 -11.88
CA GLU A 15 14.32 -13.41 -11.68
C GLU A 15 13.32 -13.05 -10.59
N PHE A 16 13.75 -12.21 -9.66
CA PHE A 16 12.89 -11.71 -8.59
C PHE A 16 11.86 -10.75 -9.21
N LYS A 17 10.58 -11.03 -8.95
CA LYS A 17 9.46 -10.26 -9.50
C LYS A 17 8.69 -9.61 -8.37
N ALA A 18 8.32 -8.35 -8.57
CA ALA A 18 7.45 -7.63 -7.66
C ALA A 18 6.22 -7.07 -8.39
N PHE A 19 5.22 -6.72 -7.61
CA PHE A 19 3.98 -6.11 -8.08
C PHE A 19 3.65 -4.93 -7.18
N CYS A 20 3.01 -3.91 -7.74
CA CYS A 20 2.45 -2.83 -6.95
C CYS A 20 1.45 -3.41 -5.94
N THR A 21 1.59 -3.01 -4.68
CA THR A 21 0.76 -3.52 -3.59
C THR A 21 -0.70 -3.07 -3.74
N ILE A 22 -0.92 -1.92 -4.38
CA ILE A 22 -2.25 -1.33 -4.62
C ILE A 22 -2.86 -1.88 -5.90
N THR A 23 -2.24 -1.60 -7.05
CA THR A 23 -2.83 -1.88 -8.37
C THR A 23 -2.57 -3.29 -8.87
N ARG A 24 -1.69 -4.05 -8.21
CA ARG A 24 -1.23 -5.39 -8.62
C ARG A 24 -0.52 -5.43 -9.97
N GLU A 25 -0.21 -4.29 -10.57
CA GLU A 25 0.57 -4.25 -11.81
C GLU A 25 2.01 -4.73 -11.57
N PRO A 26 2.63 -5.43 -12.53
CA PRO A 26 4.01 -5.86 -12.42
C PRO A 26 4.96 -4.65 -12.37
N LEU A 27 6.01 -4.77 -11.57
CA LEU A 27 7.05 -3.75 -11.46
C LEU A 27 8.33 -4.20 -12.14
N GLU A 28 8.96 -3.28 -12.86
CA GLU A 28 10.31 -3.47 -13.38
C GLU A 28 11.33 -3.44 -12.22
N SER A 29 12.36 -4.27 -12.33
CA SER A 29 13.42 -4.34 -11.31
C SER A 29 14.08 -2.97 -11.13
N GLY A 30 14.26 -2.55 -9.87
CA GLY A 30 14.81 -1.24 -9.53
C GLY A 30 13.82 -0.07 -9.55
N TYR A 31 12.56 -0.29 -9.94
CA TYR A 31 11.51 0.75 -9.96
C TYR A 31 10.54 0.64 -8.77
N GLY A 32 9.79 1.72 -8.54
CA GLY A 32 8.81 1.84 -7.47
C GLY A 32 9.30 2.58 -6.23
N TYR A 33 8.45 2.60 -5.22
CA TYR A 33 8.66 3.28 -3.94
C TYR A 33 8.27 2.33 -2.82
N LEU A 34 9.09 2.28 -1.78
CA LEU A 34 8.84 1.43 -0.62
C LEU A 34 8.33 2.29 0.53
N LEU A 35 7.07 2.09 0.90
CA LEU A 35 6.39 2.85 1.94
C LEU A 35 6.13 1.99 3.17
N THR A 36 6.07 2.62 4.34
CA THR A 36 5.59 1.97 5.56
C THR A 36 4.07 2.09 5.67
N THR A 37 3.43 1.21 6.45
CA THR A 37 1.98 1.31 6.68
C THR A 37 1.60 2.61 7.37
N ALA A 38 2.46 3.17 8.23
CA ALA A 38 2.24 4.49 8.82
C ALA A 38 2.14 5.60 7.75
N GLN A 39 3.04 5.59 6.77
CA GLN A 39 3.01 6.54 5.63
C GLN A 39 1.75 6.38 4.77
N VAL A 40 1.33 5.13 4.53
CA VAL A 40 0.09 4.82 3.80
C VAL A 40 -1.14 5.34 4.56
N VAL A 41 -1.24 5.03 5.86
CA VAL A 41 -2.37 5.46 6.71
C VAL A 41 -2.42 6.98 6.86
N ALA A 42 -1.27 7.65 6.92
CA ALA A 42 -1.18 9.10 7.05
C ALA A 42 -1.56 9.87 5.75
N SER A 43 -1.89 9.18 4.66
CA SER A 43 -2.16 9.81 3.36
C SER A 43 -3.66 9.93 3.10
N LYS A 44 -4.22 11.14 3.21
CA LYS A 44 -5.67 11.37 2.98
C LYS A 44 -6.12 11.04 1.56
N LYS A 45 -5.31 11.43 0.55
CA LYS A 45 -5.60 11.12 -0.87
C LYS A 45 -5.70 9.63 -1.14
N TYR A 46 -4.93 8.81 -0.43
CA TYR A 46 -5.02 7.37 -0.51
C TYR A 46 -6.37 6.86 -0.02
N TRP A 47 -6.89 7.40 1.08
CA TRP A 47 -8.22 7.02 1.58
C TRP A 47 -9.36 7.48 0.68
N ASP A 48 -9.26 8.66 0.08
CA ASP A 48 -10.22 9.10 -0.95
C ASP A 48 -10.22 8.15 -2.15
N PHE A 49 -9.04 7.70 -2.58
CA PHE A 49 -8.91 6.67 -3.61
C PHE A 49 -9.60 5.37 -3.16
N VAL A 50 -9.16 4.78 -2.04
CA VAL A 50 -9.67 3.50 -1.53
C VAL A 50 -11.17 3.52 -1.31
N MET A 51 -11.75 4.58 -0.76
CA MET A 51 -13.19 4.66 -0.47
C MET A 51 -14.04 4.98 -1.70
N THR A 52 -13.42 5.21 -2.85
CA THR A 52 -14.11 5.49 -4.12
C THR A 52 -13.79 4.48 -5.23
N GLU A 53 -13.03 3.44 -4.92
CA GLU A 53 -12.86 2.29 -5.80
C GLU A 53 -14.19 1.53 -5.99
N PRO A 54 -14.38 0.85 -7.14
CA PRO A 54 -15.62 0.13 -7.41
C PRO A 54 -16.03 -0.86 -6.31
N GLU A 55 -15.06 -1.53 -5.69
CA GLU A 55 -15.30 -2.56 -4.68
C GLU A 55 -15.79 -2.00 -3.33
N THR A 56 -15.47 -0.74 -3.03
CA THR A 56 -15.71 -0.13 -1.72
C THR A 56 -16.73 1.01 -1.76
N LEU A 57 -16.99 1.57 -2.96
CA LEU A 57 -17.87 2.72 -3.16
C LEU A 57 -19.29 2.49 -2.61
N SER A 58 -19.81 1.27 -2.70
CA SER A 58 -21.14 0.92 -2.17
C SER A 58 -21.23 1.11 -0.65
N TYR A 59 -20.14 0.84 0.09
CA TYR A 59 -20.06 1.08 1.53
C TYR A 59 -19.98 2.57 1.85
N SER A 60 -19.28 3.34 1.03
CA SER A 60 -19.26 4.80 1.12
C SER A 60 -20.64 5.40 0.89
N ILE A 61 -21.35 4.98 -0.15
CA ILE A 61 -22.74 5.39 -0.42
C ILE A 61 -23.64 5.02 0.78
N SER A 62 -23.53 3.79 1.28
CA SER A 62 -24.30 3.33 2.44
C SER A 62 -24.04 4.19 3.68
N HIS A 63 -22.77 4.50 3.98
CA HIS A 63 -22.39 5.36 5.10
C HIS A 63 -23.02 6.76 4.98
N PHE A 64 -22.89 7.42 3.83
CA PHE A 64 -23.49 8.75 3.59
C PHE A 64 -25.02 8.72 3.38
N ASN A 65 -25.62 7.53 3.34
CA ASN A 65 -27.06 7.27 3.43
C ASN A 65 -27.49 6.91 4.86
N ASN A 66 -26.63 7.17 5.85
CA ASN A 66 -26.87 6.88 7.26
C ASN A 66 -27.16 5.40 7.56
N GLN A 67 -26.65 4.49 6.74
CA GLN A 67 -26.76 3.05 6.99
C GLN A 67 -25.59 2.61 7.89
N PRO A 68 -25.85 2.06 9.09
CA PRO A 68 -24.81 1.65 10.03
C PRO A 68 -23.81 0.64 9.44
N SER A 69 -24.29 -0.24 8.55
CA SER A 69 -23.47 -1.22 7.82
C SER A 69 -22.38 -0.55 6.99
N GLY A 70 -22.61 0.63 6.42
CA GLY A 70 -21.60 1.38 5.68
C GLY A 70 -20.44 1.81 6.57
N THR A 71 -20.73 2.40 7.73
CA THR A 71 -19.71 2.79 8.72
C THR A 71 -18.93 1.58 9.24
N GLN A 72 -19.62 0.47 9.51
CA GLN A 72 -18.99 -0.77 9.96
C GLN A 72 -18.00 -1.31 8.93
N MET A 73 -18.41 -1.39 7.65
CA MET A 73 -17.55 -1.86 6.57
C MET A 73 -16.34 -0.93 6.35
N ARG A 74 -16.55 0.39 6.40
CA ARG A 74 -15.46 1.37 6.27
C ARG A 74 -14.44 1.26 7.40
N ASN A 75 -14.87 0.99 8.64
CA ASN A 75 -13.95 0.65 9.74
C ASN A 75 -13.15 -0.61 9.45
N MET A 76 -13.81 -1.70 9.01
CA MET A 76 -13.10 -2.95 8.70
C MET A 76 -12.09 -2.78 7.56
N ILE A 77 -12.41 -1.95 6.56
CA ILE A 77 -11.47 -1.57 5.51
C ILE A 77 -10.27 -0.84 6.13
N PHE A 78 -10.48 0.21 6.93
CA PHE A 78 -9.38 0.93 7.57
C PHE A 78 -8.46 -0.02 8.36
N GLU A 79 -9.02 -0.86 9.24
CA GLU A 79 -8.25 -1.79 10.07
C GLU A 79 -7.47 -2.82 9.24
N LYS A 80 -8.05 -3.32 8.13
CA LYS A 80 -7.36 -4.22 7.21
C LYS A 80 -6.07 -3.61 6.67
N TYR A 81 -6.09 -2.34 6.30
CA TYR A 81 -4.90 -1.65 5.75
C TYR A 81 -3.94 -1.21 6.86
N ALA A 82 -4.46 -0.68 7.96
CA ALA A 82 -3.66 -0.17 9.09
C ALA A 82 -2.89 -1.27 9.84
N SER A 83 -3.37 -2.52 9.81
CA SER A 83 -2.74 -3.67 10.48
C SER A 83 -1.60 -4.33 9.68
N ILE A 84 -1.35 -3.92 8.44
CA ILE A 84 -0.32 -4.53 7.62
C ILE A 84 1.06 -4.22 8.21
N ALA A 85 1.82 -5.28 8.52
CA ALA A 85 3.16 -5.13 9.11
C ALA A 85 4.28 -4.97 8.06
N LYS A 86 4.06 -5.48 6.84
CA LYS A 86 5.05 -5.47 5.76
C LYS A 86 5.06 -4.10 5.04
N PRO A 87 6.22 -3.66 4.52
CA PRO A 87 6.28 -2.47 3.69
C PRO A 87 5.52 -2.66 2.37
N TRP A 88 5.12 -1.54 1.78
CA TRP A 88 4.32 -1.44 0.58
C TRP A 88 5.20 -1.04 -0.58
N MET A 89 5.39 -1.93 -1.55
CA MET A 89 5.98 -1.55 -2.82
C MET A 89 4.88 -0.95 -3.70
N VAL A 90 5.02 0.31 -4.09
CA VAL A 90 4.05 1.02 -4.92
C VAL A 90 4.69 1.56 -6.20
N SER A 91 3.93 1.62 -7.29
CA SER A 91 4.39 2.11 -8.59
C SER A 91 4.34 3.63 -8.71
N ASP A 92 5.00 4.15 -9.75
CA ASP A 92 4.90 5.56 -10.15
C ASP A 92 3.46 6.00 -10.48
N SER A 93 2.58 5.08 -10.89
CA SER A 93 1.19 5.40 -11.23
C SER A 93 0.35 5.81 -10.01
N VAL A 94 0.73 5.37 -8.81
CA VAL A 94 -0.03 5.60 -7.57
C VAL A 94 0.72 6.36 -6.49
N ILE A 95 2.04 6.62 -6.65
CA ILE A 95 2.83 7.34 -5.65
C ILE A 95 2.26 8.73 -5.32
N SER A 96 1.54 9.35 -6.25
CA SER A 96 0.91 10.67 -6.06
C SER A 96 -0.24 10.69 -5.04
N TYR A 97 -0.78 9.51 -4.66
CA TYR A 97 -1.78 9.38 -3.61
C TYR A 97 -1.19 9.40 -2.20
N PHE A 98 0.14 9.34 -2.08
CA PHE A 98 0.83 9.30 -0.79
C PHE A 98 1.53 10.62 -0.49
N GLU A 99 1.37 11.10 0.75
CA GLU A 99 2.00 12.31 1.26
C GLU A 99 3.33 11.94 1.94
N VAL A 100 4.34 11.66 1.12
CA VAL A 100 5.63 11.10 1.56
C VAL A 100 6.82 11.76 0.88
N ASP A 101 8.00 11.64 1.48
CA ASP A 101 9.25 11.91 0.78
C ASP A 101 9.51 10.84 -0.28
N LYS A 102 9.33 11.22 -1.55
CA LYS A 102 9.49 10.32 -2.69
C LYS A 102 10.94 9.93 -2.94
N THR A 103 11.91 10.76 -2.54
CA THR A 103 13.32 10.46 -2.67
C THR A 103 13.70 9.36 -1.69
N GLU A 104 13.35 9.52 -0.41
CA GLU A 104 13.59 8.51 0.62
C GLU A 104 12.89 7.18 0.27
N ALA A 105 11.63 7.23 -0.14
CA ALA A 105 10.87 6.04 -0.50
C ALA A 105 11.47 5.30 -1.71
N ARG A 106 12.04 6.02 -2.67
CA ARG A 106 12.75 5.44 -3.83
C ARG A 106 14.08 4.80 -3.42
N ASP A 107 14.82 5.44 -2.51
CA ASP A 107 16.08 4.86 -2.00
C ASP A 107 15.84 3.61 -1.15
N ASN A 108 14.77 3.58 -0.37
CA ASN A 108 14.33 2.38 0.33
C ASN A 108 13.90 1.26 -0.65
N ALA A 109 13.25 1.61 -1.77
CA ALA A 109 12.92 0.64 -2.82
C ALA A 109 14.17 0.04 -3.48
N LYS A 110 15.22 0.83 -3.73
CA LYS A 110 16.50 0.31 -4.28
C LYS A 110 17.10 -0.75 -3.36
N LYS A 111 17.22 -0.45 -2.05
CA LYS A 111 17.71 -1.41 -1.05
C LYS A 111 16.87 -2.69 -1.00
N TRP A 112 15.56 -2.56 -1.16
CA TRP A 112 14.64 -3.71 -1.23
C TRP A 112 14.86 -4.56 -2.46
N TRP A 113 15.08 -3.97 -3.64
CA TRP A 113 15.43 -4.71 -4.84
C TRP A 113 16.78 -5.41 -4.74
N GLU A 114 17.81 -4.73 -4.22
CA GLU A 114 19.17 -5.28 -4.01
C GLU A 114 19.18 -6.49 -3.08
N THR A 115 18.22 -6.55 -2.16
CA THR A 115 18.07 -7.63 -1.18
C THR A 115 16.99 -8.63 -1.54
N GLU A 116 16.49 -8.61 -2.77
CA GLU A 116 15.42 -9.51 -3.26
C GLU A 116 14.19 -9.53 -2.31
N GLY A 117 13.89 -8.35 -1.77
CA GLY A 117 12.74 -8.08 -0.91
C GLY A 117 12.93 -8.28 0.58
N ALA A 118 14.16 -8.51 1.04
CA ALA A 118 14.46 -8.72 2.46
C ALA A 118 14.63 -7.42 3.27
N PHE A 119 14.96 -6.29 2.62
CA PHE A 119 15.07 -5.00 3.31
C PHE A 119 13.72 -4.55 3.86
N VAL A 120 13.71 -4.03 5.09
CA VAL A 120 12.52 -3.48 5.74
C VAL A 120 12.88 -2.14 6.36
N PRO A 121 12.21 -1.02 5.98
CA PRO A 121 12.43 0.27 6.62
C PRO A 121 12.17 0.20 8.13
N GLU A 122 12.95 0.90 8.95
CA GLU A 122 12.92 0.86 10.43
C GLU A 122 11.52 1.16 11.02
N SER A 123 10.78 2.08 10.40
CA SER A 123 9.41 2.46 10.79
C SER A 123 8.32 1.54 10.24
N SER A 124 8.67 0.37 9.68
CA SER A 124 7.70 -0.63 9.21
C SER A 124 7.02 -1.36 10.35
N GLY A 125 5.77 -1.77 10.11
CA GLY A 125 4.90 -2.39 11.10
C GLY A 125 3.47 -1.84 10.98
N PRO A 126 2.52 -2.35 11.79
CA PRO A 126 1.18 -1.80 11.87
C PRO A 126 1.21 -0.31 12.22
N ALA A 127 0.35 0.49 11.58
CA ALA A 127 0.33 1.94 11.79
C ALA A 127 0.03 2.34 13.24
N SER A 128 -0.79 1.57 13.96
CA SER A 128 -1.10 1.79 15.38
C SER A 128 0.10 1.64 16.32
N GLN A 129 1.18 1.00 15.87
CA GLN A 129 2.41 0.86 16.64
C GLN A 129 3.48 1.92 16.28
N LYS A 130 3.23 2.70 15.23
CA LYS A 130 4.22 3.60 14.62
C LYS A 130 3.78 5.06 14.60
N LEU A 131 2.47 5.30 14.56
CA LEU A 131 1.86 6.60 14.77
C LEU A 131 1.46 6.74 16.25
N ASP A 132 1.50 7.96 16.78
CA ASP A 132 0.88 8.22 18.07
C ASP A 132 -0.65 8.09 17.98
N ASN A 133 -1.29 7.89 19.13
CA ASN A 133 -2.74 7.62 19.20
C ASN A 133 -3.58 8.77 18.62
N VAL A 134 -3.14 10.03 18.75
CA VAL A 134 -3.90 11.18 18.25
C VAL A 134 -3.84 11.19 16.73
N ALA A 135 -2.63 11.06 16.15
CA ALA A 135 -2.45 10.99 14.71
C ALA A 135 -3.21 9.79 14.12
N PHE A 136 -3.04 8.59 14.68
CA PHE A 136 -3.71 7.38 14.21
C PHE A 136 -5.24 7.53 14.17
N ASN A 137 -5.83 8.02 15.27
CA ASN A 137 -7.27 8.22 15.35
C ASN A 137 -7.75 9.32 14.37
N SER A 138 -6.97 10.39 14.18
CA SER A 138 -7.35 11.45 13.23
C SER A 138 -7.41 10.94 11.78
N PHE A 139 -6.48 10.06 11.38
CA PHE A 139 -6.49 9.45 10.06
C PHE A 139 -7.59 8.40 9.92
N LYS A 140 -7.86 7.64 10.99
CA LYS A 140 -9.00 6.73 11.06
C LYS A 140 -10.32 7.47 10.87
N ASP A 141 -10.54 8.54 11.62
CA ASP A 141 -11.76 9.34 11.54
C ASP A 141 -11.95 9.89 10.14
N TYR A 142 -10.89 10.45 9.54
CA TYR A 142 -10.96 10.91 8.15
C TYR A 142 -11.32 9.78 7.19
N ALA A 143 -10.61 8.65 7.24
CA ALA A 143 -10.84 7.52 6.34
C ALA A 143 -12.26 6.96 6.49
N VAL A 144 -12.76 6.84 7.72
CA VAL A 144 -14.05 6.21 8.01
C VAL A 144 -15.22 7.17 7.82
N LEU A 145 -15.07 8.45 8.14
CA LEU A 145 -16.20 9.40 8.19
C LEU A 145 -16.25 10.36 7.00
N GLU A 146 -15.10 10.66 6.36
CA GLU A 146 -15.03 11.73 5.37
C GLU A 146 -14.57 11.27 3.99
N ALA A 147 -13.64 10.32 3.92
CA ALA A 147 -13.02 9.93 2.65
C ALA A 147 -14.05 9.46 1.61
N GLY A 148 -13.93 10.00 0.39
CA GLY A 148 -14.80 9.68 -0.74
C GLY A 148 -16.18 10.33 -0.73
N ARG A 149 -16.49 11.22 0.23
CA ARG A 149 -17.79 11.92 0.34
C ARG A 149 -18.23 12.56 -0.98
N GLY A 150 -17.35 13.31 -1.63
CA GLY A 150 -17.67 14.04 -2.86
C GLY A 150 -18.19 13.13 -3.98
N LYS A 151 -17.56 11.96 -4.20
CA LYS A 151 -18.01 11.00 -5.22
C LYS A 151 -19.23 10.19 -4.79
N ALA A 152 -19.35 9.84 -3.51
CA ALA A 152 -20.47 9.05 -3.01
C ALA A 152 -21.78 9.86 -3.04
N VAL A 153 -21.73 11.14 -2.69
CA VAL A 153 -22.91 12.03 -2.70
C VAL A 153 -23.32 12.42 -4.11
N ALA A 154 -22.38 12.55 -5.06
CA ALA A 154 -22.68 12.84 -6.46
C ALA A 154 -23.40 11.70 -7.23
N ARG A 155 -23.59 10.54 -6.59
CA ARG A 155 -24.31 9.39 -7.14
C ARG A 155 -25.67 9.14 -6.46
N LYS A 156 -26.10 10.03 -5.56
CA LYS A 156 -27.50 10.12 -5.12
C LYS A 156 -28.35 10.71 -6.24
#